data_AF-A0A6G3U491-F1
#
_entry.id   AF-A0A6G3U491-F1
#
_cell.length_a   1.000
_cell.length_b   1.000
_cell.length_c   1.000
_cell.angle_alpha   90.00
_cell.angle_beta   90.00
_cell.angle_gamma   90.00
#
_symmetry.space_group_name_H-M   'P 1'
#
loop_
_entity.id
_entity.type
_entity.pdbx_description
1 polymer ?
#
loop_
_entity_poly.entity_id
_entity_poly.type
_entity_poly.pdbx_seq_one_letter_code
_entity_poly.pdbx_strand_id
1 'polypeptide(L)'
;MYSYELPGELPMGAIPTQRETTSRAHGAPECARADATLTGSPLAPGSARAVVRAALAEWTGLALPGTEHLTGRAGDDAELIASELVTNAVVHAGTDLRLTCRLEEGTGALIVEVRDRHPSRAPRGDEPETAPHHTLEYGRGLRLVAALCDA
;
A
#
# COMPACT_ATOMS: atom_id res chain seq x y z
N MET A 1 -34.92 -57.69 29.52
CA MET A 1 -34.31 -58.56 28.50
C MET A 1 -34.27 -57.73 27.21
N TYR A 2 -33.07 -57.47 26.69
CA TYR A 2 -32.63 -56.84 25.41
C TYR A 2 -33.67 -56.82 24.25
N SER A 3 -33.71 -55.90 23.27
CA SER A 3 -32.79 -54.91 22.65
C SER A 3 -33.62 -53.89 21.84
N TYR A 4 -33.13 -52.67 21.62
CA TYR A 4 -33.40 -51.90 20.39
C TYR A 4 -32.14 -51.12 19.98
N GLU A 5 -31.83 -51.19 18.69
CA GLU A 5 -30.60 -50.75 18.02
C GLU A 5 -30.51 -49.22 17.86
N LEU A 6 -29.28 -48.69 17.92
CA LEU A 6 -28.83 -47.42 17.30
C LEU A 6 -28.67 -47.67 15.78
N PRO A 7 -28.69 -46.69 14.84
CA PRO A 7 -28.02 -45.38 14.93
C PRO A 7 -28.71 -44.21 14.19
N GLY A 8 -28.13 -43.01 14.22
CA GLY A 8 -28.55 -41.92 13.31
C GLY A 8 -28.08 -40.52 13.67
N GLU A 9 -26.78 -40.28 13.51
CA GLU A 9 -26.16 -39.05 12.99
C GLU A 9 -26.75 -37.67 13.35
N LEU A 10 -26.01 -36.95 14.21
CA LEU A 10 -26.12 -35.49 14.33
C LEU A 10 -25.38 -34.83 13.15
N PRO A 11 -25.99 -33.90 12.40
CA PRO A 11 -25.28 -33.19 11.35
C PRO A 11 -24.21 -32.27 11.96
N MET A 12 -22.96 -32.64 11.67
CA MET A 12 -21.75 -31.83 11.80
C MET A 12 -21.93 -30.49 11.06
N GLY A 13 -22.31 -29.45 11.80
CA GLY A 13 -22.15 -28.06 11.37
C GLY A 13 -20.68 -27.66 11.47
N ALA A 14 -19.90 -27.97 10.44
CA ALA A 14 -18.54 -27.47 10.31
C ALA A 14 -18.58 -25.96 10.01
N ILE A 15 -18.22 -25.15 11.01
CA ILE A 15 -17.94 -23.72 10.84
C ILE A 15 -16.60 -23.62 10.09
N PRO A 16 -16.53 -23.08 8.85
CA PRO A 16 -15.25 -22.79 8.24
C PRO A 16 -14.66 -21.58 8.96
N THR A 17 -13.75 -21.83 9.89
CA THR A 17 -12.87 -20.79 10.43
C THR A 17 -11.77 -20.53 9.41
N GLN A 18 -12.06 -19.72 8.40
CA GLN A 18 -11.01 -19.19 7.54
C GLN A 18 -10.31 -18.07 8.31
N ARG A 19 -9.37 -18.46 9.19
CA ARG A 19 -8.27 -17.59 9.61
C ARG A 19 -7.41 -17.39 8.39
N GLU A 20 -7.63 -16.28 7.68
CA GLU A 20 -6.63 -15.73 6.78
C GLU A 20 -5.53 -15.12 7.65
N THR A 21 -4.72 -16.00 8.24
CA THR A 21 -3.45 -15.63 8.84
C THR A 21 -2.61 -15.11 7.70
N THR A 22 -2.43 -13.80 7.65
CA THR A 22 -1.42 -13.15 6.83
C THR A 22 -0.09 -13.84 7.11
N SER A 23 0.32 -14.69 6.17
CA SER A 23 1.56 -15.43 6.24
C SER A 23 2.69 -14.42 6.10
N ARG A 24 3.14 -13.87 7.23
CA ARG A 24 4.44 -13.20 7.33
C ARG A 24 5.50 -14.29 7.25
N ALA A 25 5.91 -14.63 6.03
CA ALA A 25 7.15 -15.35 5.79
C ALA A 25 8.30 -14.45 6.26
N HIS A 26 8.83 -14.69 7.46
CA HIS A 26 10.09 -14.12 7.94
C HIS A 26 11.23 -15.03 7.47
N GLY A 27 11.89 -14.65 6.37
CA GLY A 27 13.17 -15.20 5.97
C GLY A 27 14.18 -14.06 5.86
N ALA A 28 15.12 -13.98 6.82
CA ALA A 28 16.21 -12.99 6.93
C ALA A 28 15.80 -11.49 6.84
N PRO A 29 16.55 -10.52 7.39
CA PRO A 29 16.28 -9.12 7.12
C PRO A 29 16.82 -8.78 5.72
N GLU A 30 16.14 -9.26 4.68
CA GLU A 30 16.39 -8.87 3.30
C GLU A 30 15.71 -7.52 3.05
N CYS A 31 16.47 -6.43 3.21
CA CYS A 31 16.18 -5.08 2.74
C CYS A 31 14.97 -4.40 3.44
N ALA A 32 15.12 -3.16 3.91
CA ALA A 32 14.04 -2.45 4.58
C ALA A 32 12.84 -2.30 3.62
N ARG A 33 11.82 -3.13 3.78
CA ARG A 33 10.71 -3.25 2.82
C ARG A 33 9.37 -3.44 3.52
N ALA A 34 8.37 -2.71 3.04
CA ALA A 34 6.99 -2.80 3.48
C ALA A 34 6.07 -2.94 2.27
N ASP A 35 5.12 -3.87 2.33
CA ASP A 35 4.12 -4.07 1.29
C ASP A 35 2.71 -4.05 1.92
N ALA A 36 1.78 -3.35 1.30
CA ALA A 36 0.40 -3.26 1.74
C ALA A 36 -0.58 -3.32 0.55
N THR A 37 -1.73 -3.96 0.76
CA THR A 37 -2.86 -3.87 -0.16
C THR A 37 -3.83 -2.83 0.38
N LEU A 38 -4.19 -1.86 -0.45
CA LEU A 38 -5.14 -0.80 -0.11
C LEU A 38 -6.42 -0.99 -0.92
N THR A 39 -7.57 -0.89 -0.26
CA THR A 39 -8.85 -0.87 -0.96
C THR A 39 -8.98 0.40 -1.78
N GLY A 40 -9.42 0.30 -3.04
CA GLY A 40 -9.61 1.42 -3.98
C GLY A 40 -10.74 2.38 -3.57
N SER A 41 -10.60 3.04 -2.43
CA SER A 41 -11.61 3.89 -1.79
C SER A 41 -11.04 5.26 -1.42
N PRO A 42 -11.89 6.26 -1.10
CA PRO A 42 -11.42 7.58 -0.66
C PRO A 42 -10.56 7.57 0.62
N LEU A 43 -10.55 6.46 1.38
CA LEU A 43 -9.73 6.31 2.57
C LEU A 43 -8.29 5.84 2.25
N ALA A 44 -8.04 5.32 1.04
CA ALA A 44 -6.76 4.73 0.66
C ALA A 44 -5.56 5.67 0.83
N PRO A 45 -5.62 6.98 0.47
CA PRO A 45 -4.49 7.89 0.68
C PRO A 45 -4.14 8.09 2.16
N GLY A 46 -5.14 8.05 3.05
CA GLY A 46 -4.92 8.06 4.50
C GLY A 46 -4.22 6.79 4.98
N SER A 47 -4.67 5.63 4.51
CA SER A 47 -4.03 4.34 4.79
C SER A 47 -2.61 4.27 4.25
N ALA A 48 -2.34 4.83 3.07
CA ALA A 48 -1.01 4.89 2.47
C ALA A 48 -0.02 5.66 3.35
N ARG A 49 -0.41 6.86 3.83
CA ARG A 49 0.40 7.65 4.77
C ARG A 49 0.71 6.87 6.05
N ALA A 50 -0.29 6.20 6.61
CA ALA A 50 -0.10 5.39 7.81
C ALA A 50 0.89 4.23 7.59
N VAL A 51 0.84 3.57 6.43
CA VAL A 51 1.79 2.50 6.07
C VAL A 51 3.22 3.05 5.92
N VAL A 52 3.39 4.16 5.19
CA VAL A 52 4.71 4.80 5.02
C VAL A 52 5.28 5.23 6.36
N ARG A 53 4.49 5.93 7.18
CA ARG A 53 4.93 6.37 8.51
C ARG A 53 5.35 5.20 9.39
N ALA A 54 4.58 4.12 9.40
CA ALA A 54 4.89 2.93 10.19
C ALA A 54 6.20 2.28 9.73
N ALA A 55 6.40 2.15 8.41
CA ALA A 55 7.62 1.60 7.84
C ALA A 55 8.85 2.44 8.18
N LEU A 56 8.78 3.77 7.99
CA LEU A 56 9.88 4.67 8.32
C LEU A 56 10.22 4.66 9.81
N ALA A 57 9.20 4.64 10.69
CA ALA A 57 9.40 4.56 12.13
C ALA A 57 10.06 3.24 12.54
N GLU A 58 9.64 2.12 11.94
CA GLU A 58 10.24 0.80 12.16
C GLU A 58 11.71 0.78 11.74
N TRP A 59 12.00 1.19 10.51
CA TRP A 59 13.36 1.14 9.97
C TRP A 59 14.32 2.09 10.71
N THR A 60 13.84 3.27 11.10
CA THR A 60 14.61 4.21 11.92
C THR A 60 14.84 3.64 13.33
N GLY A 61 13.84 3.01 13.94
CA GLY A 61 13.97 2.36 15.24
C GLY A 61 14.95 1.19 15.25
N LEU A 62 15.12 0.53 14.10
CA LEU A 62 16.13 -0.51 13.88
C LEU A 62 17.51 0.05 13.48
N ALA A 63 17.64 1.37 13.33
CA ALA A 63 18.85 2.07 12.88
C ALA A 63 19.43 1.48 11.58
N LEU A 64 18.55 1.19 10.60
CA LEU A 64 19.00 0.67 9.31
C LEU A 64 19.79 1.74 8.56
N PRO A 65 20.88 1.39 7.85
CA PRO A 65 21.69 2.37 7.11
C PRO A 65 20.87 3.17 6.10
N GLY A 66 20.99 4.49 6.09
CA GLY A 66 20.27 5.40 5.20
C GLY A 66 18.97 5.97 5.78
N THR A 67 18.45 5.39 6.87
CA THR A 67 17.22 5.88 7.52
C THR A 67 17.39 7.23 8.20
N GLU A 68 18.61 7.62 8.55
CA GLU A 68 18.96 8.93 9.07
C GLU A 68 18.51 10.07 8.14
N HIS A 69 18.48 9.82 6.82
CA HIS A 69 18.07 10.77 5.80
C HIS A 69 16.55 10.85 5.61
N LEU A 70 15.80 9.88 6.15
CA LEU A 70 14.34 9.76 5.98
C LEU A 70 13.55 10.31 7.17
N THR A 71 14.21 11.06 8.06
CA THR A 71 13.59 11.70 9.21
C THR A 71 13.15 13.13 8.91
N GLY A 72 12.19 13.65 9.69
CA GLY A 72 11.67 15.01 9.53
C GLY A 72 11.03 15.23 8.15
N ARG A 73 11.48 16.28 7.44
CA ARG A 73 10.86 16.72 6.18
C ARG A 73 10.86 15.63 5.10
N ALA A 74 11.92 14.84 5.00
CA ALA A 74 11.98 13.77 4.00
C ALA A 74 10.90 12.68 4.26
N GLY A 75 10.61 12.39 5.53
CA GLY A 75 9.52 11.49 5.89
C GLY A 75 8.14 12.09 5.60
N ASP A 76 7.95 13.38 5.88
CA ASP A 76 6.72 14.10 5.55
C ASP A 76 6.47 14.13 4.03
N ASP A 77 7.52 14.40 3.25
CA ASP A 77 7.48 14.41 1.78
C ASP A 77 7.16 13.01 1.24
N ALA A 78 7.73 11.94 1.82
CA ALA A 78 7.41 10.56 1.45
C ALA A 78 5.94 10.18 1.72
N GLU A 79 5.39 10.61 2.85
CA GLU A 79 3.95 10.43 3.15
C GLU A 79 3.07 11.15 2.12
N LEU A 80 3.44 12.38 1.74
CA LEU A 80 2.74 13.16 0.74
C LEU A 80 2.80 12.51 -0.64
N ILE A 81 3.99 12.10 -1.09
CA ILE A 81 4.18 11.39 -2.37
C ILE A 81 3.30 10.14 -2.43
N ALA A 82 3.29 9.32 -1.38
CA ALA A 82 2.45 8.12 -1.34
C ALA A 82 0.95 8.47 -1.40
N SER A 83 0.53 9.53 -0.72
CA SER A 83 -0.86 10.02 -0.78
C SER A 83 -1.25 10.44 -2.20
N GLU A 84 -0.40 11.18 -2.91
CA GLU A 84 -0.66 11.64 -4.27
C GLU A 84 -0.68 10.48 -5.28
N LEU A 85 0.28 9.57 -5.20
CA LEU A 85 0.33 8.38 -6.06
C LEU A 85 -0.90 7.49 -5.87
N VAL A 86 -1.31 7.26 -4.62
CA VAL A 86 -2.52 6.48 -4.32
C VAL A 86 -3.78 7.23 -4.73
N THR A 87 -3.84 8.56 -4.57
CA THR A 87 -4.97 9.36 -5.03
C THR A 87 -5.15 9.23 -6.54
N ASN A 88 -4.07 9.37 -7.31
CA ASN A 88 -4.10 9.14 -8.76
C ASN A 88 -4.60 7.74 -9.09
N ALA A 89 -4.08 6.72 -8.41
CA ALA A 89 -4.47 5.34 -8.65
C ALA A 89 -5.95 5.07 -8.30
N VAL A 90 -6.47 5.58 -7.17
CA VAL A 90 -7.88 5.43 -6.81
C VAL A 90 -8.79 6.14 -7.80
N VAL A 91 -8.48 7.40 -8.13
CA VAL A 91 -9.29 8.22 -9.04
C VAL A 91 -9.37 7.59 -10.43
N HIS A 92 -8.28 6.99 -10.91
CA HIS A 92 -8.19 6.51 -12.29
C HIS A 92 -8.42 5.00 -12.47
N ALA A 93 -8.19 4.17 -11.44
CA ALA A 93 -8.35 2.71 -11.53
C ALA A 93 -9.56 2.19 -10.75
N GLY A 94 -9.88 2.76 -9.59
CA GLY A 94 -10.99 2.32 -8.73
C GLY A 94 -10.89 0.87 -8.21
N THR A 95 -9.73 0.22 -8.36
CA THR A 95 -9.48 -1.16 -7.88
C THR A 95 -8.62 -1.15 -6.63
N ASP A 96 -8.51 -2.31 -5.98
CA ASP A 96 -7.47 -2.53 -4.96
C ASP A 96 -6.07 -2.25 -5.54
N LEU A 97 -5.24 -1.67 -4.70
CA LEU A 97 -3.91 -1.15 -5.02
C LEU A 97 -2.87 -1.88 -4.19
N ARG A 98 -1.67 -2.06 -4.73
CA ARG A 98 -0.51 -2.53 -3.97
C ARG A 98 0.44 -1.36 -3.76
N LEU A 99 0.71 -1.02 -2.51
CA LEU A 99 1.74 -0.07 -2.10
C LEU A 99 2.97 -0.86 -1.67
N THR A 100 4.13 -0.49 -2.19
CA THR A 100 5.43 -1.02 -1.77
C THR A 100 6.34 0.14 -1.42
N CYS A 101 6.96 0.06 -0.25
CA CYS A 101 8.04 0.96 0.16
C CYS A 101 9.31 0.12 0.33
N ARG A 102 10.44 0.56 -0.20
CA ARG A 102 11.74 -0.08 0.05
C ARG A 102 12.84 0.94 0.22
N LEU A 103 13.82 0.64 1.05
CA LEU A 103 15.06 1.39 1.18
C LEU A 103 16.12 0.76 0.28
N GLU A 104 16.69 1.54 -0.63
CA GLU A 104 17.78 1.08 -1.48
C GLU A 104 19.09 0.96 -0.69
N GLU A 105 19.72 -0.21 -0.75
CA GLU A 105 21.01 -0.45 -0.12
C GLU A 105 22.10 0.40 -0.77
N GLY A 106 22.94 1.03 0.05
CA GLY A 106 24.08 1.83 -0.40
C GLY A 106 23.76 3.31 -0.63
N THR A 107 22.59 3.65 -1.19
CA THR A 107 22.17 5.05 -1.39
C THR A 107 21.31 5.57 -0.25
N GLY A 108 20.57 4.70 0.44
CA GLY A 108 19.57 5.11 1.43
C GLY A 108 18.33 5.75 0.81
N ALA A 109 18.15 5.63 -0.51
CA ALA A 109 17.00 6.19 -1.20
C ALA A 109 15.72 5.43 -0.84
N LEU A 110 14.64 6.15 -0.56
CA LEU A 110 13.33 5.57 -0.39
C LEU A 110 12.64 5.44 -1.73
N ILE A 111 12.23 4.21 -2.08
CA ILE A 111 11.45 3.92 -3.27
C ILE A 111 10.00 3.63 -2.84
N VAL A 112 9.06 4.41 -3.38
CA VAL A 112 7.61 4.26 -3.16
C VAL A 112 6.96 3.86 -4.47
N GLU A 113 6.40 2.66 -4.53
CA GLU A 113 5.73 2.10 -5.70
C GLU A 113 4.24 1.87 -5.42
N VAL A 114 3.38 2.36 -6.32
CA VAL A 114 1.93 2.09 -6.29
C VAL A 114 1.56 1.36 -7.57
N ARG A 115 0.96 0.18 -7.42
CA ARG A 115 0.49 -0.65 -8.53
C ARG A 115 -1.02 -0.85 -8.43
N ASP A 116 -1.76 -0.28 -9.35
CA ASP A 116 -3.16 -0.62 -9.57
C ASP A 116 -3.30 -1.83 -10.52
N ARG A 117 -4.51 -2.37 -10.64
CA ARG A 117 -4.82 -3.51 -11.53
C ARG A 117 -5.58 -3.08 -12.78
N HIS A 118 -5.52 -1.81 -13.19
CA HIS A 118 -6.26 -1.34 -14.35
C HIS A 118 -5.63 -1.90 -15.64
N PRO A 119 -6.35 -2.69 -16.46
CA PRO A 119 -5.74 -3.43 -17.57
C PRO A 119 -5.26 -2.59 -18.77
N SER A 120 -5.36 -1.26 -18.75
CA SER A 120 -5.21 -0.47 -20.00
C SER A 120 -4.68 0.97 -19.91
N ARG A 121 -4.06 1.45 -18.81
CA ARG A 121 -3.60 2.86 -18.79
C ARG A 121 -2.30 3.07 -18.02
N ALA A 122 -1.26 3.53 -18.72
CA ALA A 122 -0.05 4.05 -18.09
C ALA A 122 -0.37 5.38 -17.35
N PRO A 123 0.26 5.68 -16.21
CA PRO A 123 0.15 6.99 -15.57
C PRO A 123 0.59 8.07 -16.57
N ARG A 124 -0.35 8.90 -17.03
CA ARG A 124 -0.03 9.97 -18.00
C ARG A 124 0.39 11.21 -17.23
N GLY A 125 1.62 11.65 -17.45
CA GLY A 125 2.05 13.01 -17.12
C GLY A 125 1.56 13.99 -18.18
N ASP A 126 1.01 15.12 -17.73
CA ASP A 126 0.81 16.37 -18.50
C ASP A 126 -0.09 16.34 -19.76
N GLU A 127 -1.21 15.62 -19.77
CA GLU A 127 -2.31 15.95 -20.70
C GLU A 127 -3.42 16.72 -19.98
N PRO A 128 -3.81 17.93 -20.44
CA PRO A 128 -4.95 18.64 -19.89
C PRO A 128 -6.22 17.85 -20.21
N GLU A 129 -6.73 17.15 -19.20
CA GLU A 129 -7.99 16.44 -19.27
C GLU A 129 -9.09 17.45 -19.58
N THR A 130 -9.59 17.43 -20.82
CA THR A 130 -10.72 18.26 -21.25
C THR A 130 -12.00 17.61 -20.73
N ALA A 131 -12.16 17.57 -19.40
CA ALA A 131 -13.40 17.20 -18.74
C ALA A 131 -14.16 18.47 -18.33
N PRO A 132 -15.49 18.54 -18.59
CA PRO A 132 -16.27 19.73 -18.32
C PRO A 132 -16.41 19.93 -16.81
N HIS A 133 -15.73 20.96 -16.31
CA HIS A 133 -16.02 21.67 -15.07
C HIS A 133 -16.21 20.81 -13.80
N HIS A 134 -15.20 20.07 -13.35
CA HIS A 134 -15.03 19.82 -11.91
C HIS A 134 -13.53 19.66 -11.56
N THR A 135 -13.08 20.55 -10.66
CA THR A 135 -11.86 20.49 -9.83
C THR A 135 -10.51 20.83 -10.49
N LEU A 136 -10.09 22.09 -10.31
CA LEU A 136 -8.79 22.67 -10.70
C LEU A 136 -7.55 22.05 -10.02
N GLU A 137 -7.72 20.98 -9.24
CA GLU A 137 -6.68 20.29 -8.48
C GLU A 137 -6.20 19.00 -9.16
N TYR A 138 -6.98 18.44 -10.08
CA TYR A 138 -6.58 17.24 -10.84
C TYR A 138 -5.37 17.55 -11.73
N GLY A 139 -4.34 16.70 -11.64
CA GLY A 139 -3.11 16.81 -12.44
C GLY A 139 -1.94 17.55 -11.79
N ARG A 140 -2.08 18.13 -10.58
CA ARG A 140 -0.93 18.69 -9.84
C ARG A 140 -0.13 17.64 -9.07
N GLY A 141 -0.74 16.52 -8.70
CA GLY A 141 -0.10 15.50 -7.86
C GLY A 141 1.20 14.96 -8.44
N LEU A 142 1.24 14.63 -9.74
CA LEU A 142 2.48 14.17 -10.38
C LEU A 142 3.56 15.25 -10.47
N ARG A 143 3.18 16.53 -10.59
CA ARG A 143 4.15 17.64 -10.58
C ARG A 143 4.76 17.84 -9.19
N LEU A 144 3.96 17.64 -8.14
CA LEU A 144 4.46 17.65 -6.77
C LEU A 144 5.40 16.47 -6.52
N VAL A 145 5.05 15.27 -6.97
CA VAL A 145 5.93 14.09 -6.91
C VAL A 145 7.24 14.35 -7.65
N ALA A 146 7.18 14.86 -8.88
CA ALA A 146 8.37 15.17 -9.68
C ALA A 146 9.26 16.27 -9.09
N ALA A 147 8.72 17.16 -8.24
CA ALA A 147 9.49 18.19 -7.57
C ALA A 147 10.17 17.69 -6.28
N LEU A 148 9.71 16.56 -5.73
CA LEU A 148 10.18 16.01 -4.45
C LEU A 148 11.02 14.73 -4.61
N CYS A 149 10.90 14.05 -5.76
CA CYS A 149 11.67 12.85 -6.07
C CYS A 149 12.77 13.13 -7.10
N ASP A 150 13.87 12.38 -7.00
CA ASP A 150 14.82 12.24 -8.11
C ASP A 150 14.23 11.35 -9.22
N ALA A 151 14.63 11.65 -10.46
CA ALA A 151 14.13 11.02 -11.69
C ALA A 151 15.01 9.86 -12.19
#